data_AF-A0A8J4ELY2-F1
#
_entry.id   AF-A0A8J4ELY2-F1
#
_cell.length_a   1.000
_cell.length_b   1.000
_cell.length_c   1.000
_cell.angle_alpha   90.00
_cell.angle_beta   90.00
_cell.angle_gamma   90.00
#
_symmetry.space_group_name_H-M   'P 1'
#
loop_
_entity.id
_entity.type
_entity.pdbx_description
1 polymer ?
#
loop_
_entity_poly.entity_id
_entity_poly.type
_entity_poly.pdbx_seq_one_letter_code
_entity_poly.pdbx_strand_id
1 'polypeptide(L)'
;MHIENRPGRVLVVGRSPQVLLDTVEALRAQGYAADATNRFDRVLDDHDVTELDVLVFGGMVPADTKDQLRAGVRARNPRVSFVQGLAGIPGLIAAQVRAATGTEAPTGEIGYDAARRTVRLTLAEAGHVTVQAWWMTSFVPPEPRSTSMLVFDGDLGAGPHPVRLPDRVPDTASFAGVTVGPAVRVFTVGPLPDAVTRLAPATAADDRLPAVEQVSTQRHDG
;
A
#
# COMPACT_ATOMS: atom_id res chain seq x y z
N MET A 1 -8.53 -17.89 -26.63
CA MET A 1 -8.18 -16.46 -26.51
C MET A 1 -7.24 -16.34 -25.33
N HIS A 2 -5.93 -16.30 -25.59
CA HIS A 2 -4.95 -16.10 -24.53
C HIS A 2 -5.06 -14.65 -24.07
N ILE A 3 -5.56 -14.41 -22.86
CA ILE A 3 -5.36 -13.13 -22.19
C ILE A 3 -3.91 -13.16 -21.74
N GLU A 4 -3.02 -12.52 -22.50
CA GLU A 4 -1.70 -12.18 -21.98
C GLU A 4 -1.92 -11.37 -20.70
N ASN A 5 -1.51 -11.93 -19.57
CA ASN A 5 -1.70 -11.33 -18.27
C ASN A 5 -0.71 -10.16 -18.15
N ARG A 6 -1.08 -8.99 -18.68
CA ARG A 6 -0.23 -7.80 -18.62
C ARG A 6 0.07 -7.49 -17.15
N PRO A 7 1.33 -7.16 -16.81
CA PRO A 7 1.67 -6.79 -15.44
C PRO A 7 0.85 -5.56 -15.03
N GLY A 8 0.26 -5.59 -13.84
CA GLY A 8 -0.57 -4.48 -13.36
C GLY A 8 0.21 -3.17 -13.38
N ARG A 9 -0.34 -2.11 -13.99
CA ARG A 9 0.28 -0.77 -14.07
C ARG A 9 -0.07 0.02 -12.81
N VAL A 10 0.95 0.41 -12.04
CA VAL A 10 0.79 1.05 -10.73
C VAL A 10 1.52 2.38 -10.72
N LEU A 11 0.86 3.44 -10.28
CA LEU A 11 1.52 4.72 -9.99
C LEU A 11 1.41 5.03 -8.48
N VAL A 12 2.54 5.31 -7.84
CA VAL A 12 2.60 5.73 -6.45
C VAL A 12 2.93 7.22 -6.37
N VAL A 13 2.00 8.01 -5.87
CA VAL A 13 2.19 9.45 -5.64
C VAL A 13 2.39 9.67 -4.15
N GLY A 14 3.55 10.17 -3.75
CA GLY A 14 3.91 10.37 -2.36
C GLY A 14 4.99 11.43 -2.18
N ARG A 15 5.35 11.75 -0.94
CA ARG A 15 6.33 12.81 -0.66
C ARG A 15 7.77 12.29 -0.55
N SER A 16 7.96 11.21 0.21
CA SER A 16 9.27 10.69 0.61
C SER A 16 9.99 10.02 -0.59
N PRO A 17 11.13 10.57 -1.05
CA PRO A 17 11.94 9.96 -2.10
C PRO A 17 12.27 8.48 -1.84
N GLN A 18 12.78 8.14 -0.65
CA GLN A 18 13.22 6.78 -0.38
C GLN A 18 12.05 5.79 -0.39
N VAL A 19 10.92 6.14 0.24
CA VAL A 19 9.74 5.28 0.23
C VAL A 19 9.22 5.06 -1.19
N LEU A 20 9.25 6.09 -2.06
CA LEU A 20 8.83 5.94 -3.45
C LEU A 20 9.72 4.94 -4.20
N LEU A 21 11.05 5.08 -4.09
CA LEU A 21 12.01 4.19 -4.74
C LEU A 21 11.88 2.75 -4.24
N ASP A 22 11.86 2.55 -2.92
CA ASP A 22 11.73 1.22 -2.30
C ASP A 22 10.37 0.56 -2.63
N THR A 23 9.30 1.37 -2.73
CA THR A 23 7.97 0.85 -3.11
C THR A 23 7.97 0.39 -4.56
N VAL A 24 8.59 1.16 -5.46
CA VAL A 24 8.73 0.79 -6.87
C VAL A 24 9.53 -0.49 -7.01
N GLU A 25 10.65 -0.62 -6.30
CA GLU A 25 11.45 -1.83 -6.28
C GLU A 25 10.62 -3.03 -5.79
N ALA A 26 9.93 -2.90 -4.65
CA ALA A 26 9.09 -3.95 -4.09
C ALA A 26 7.96 -4.40 -5.03
N LEU A 27 7.31 -3.45 -5.71
CA LEU A 27 6.24 -3.74 -6.68
C LEU A 27 6.80 -4.41 -7.95
N ARG A 28 7.93 -3.92 -8.48
CA ARG A 28 8.57 -4.50 -9.67
C ARG A 28 9.07 -5.92 -9.39
N ALA A 29 9.60 -6.18 -8.19
CA ALA A 29 9.98 -7.53 -7.76
C ALA A 29 8.78 -8.50 -7.71
N GLN A 30 7.56 -7.99 -7.56
CA GLN A 30 6.31 -8.76 -7.61
C GLN A 30 5.70 -8.82 -9.03
N GLY A 31 6.39 -8.29 -10.04
CA GLY A 31 5.95 -8.33 -11.43
C GLY A 31 5.04 -7.18 -11.86
N TYR A 32 4.84 -6.14 -11.06
CA TYR A 32 4.06 -4.96 -11.47
C TYR A 32 4.89 -4.03 -12.37
N ALA A 33 4.21 -3.38 -13.32
CA ALA A 33 4.74 -2.22 -14.01
C ALA A 33 4.50 -0.98 -13.14
N ALA A 34 5.41 -0.75 -12.19
CA ALA A 34 5.26 0.30 -11.18
C ALA A 34 6.14 1.52 -11.46
N ASP A 35 5.55 2.70 -11.28
CA ASP A 35 6.22 3.99 -11.23
C ASP A 35 5.82 4.77 -9.98
N ALA A 36 6.64 5.76 -9.62
CA ALA A 36 6.37 6.66 -8.51
C ALA A 36 6.83 8.09 -8.79
N THR A 37 6.18 9.05 -8.16
CA THR A 37 6.52 10.47 -8.28
C THR A 37 6.14 11.28 -7.04
N ASN A 38 6.91 12.33 -6.76
CA ASN A 38 6.53 13.40 -5.82
C ASN A 38 6.28 14.76 -6.49
N ARG A 39 6.24 14.80 -7.83
CA ARG A 39 5.90 15.99 -8.63
C ARG A 39 4.39 16.04 -8.86
N PHE A 40 3.65 16.45 -7.82
CA PHE A 40 2.19 16.35 -7.79
C PHE A 40 1.47 17.08 -8.93
N ASP A 41 1.98 18.26 -9.30
CA ASP A 41 1.46 19.13 -10.34
C ASP A 41 1.68 18.58 -11.76
N ARG A 42 2.62 17.63 -11.92
CA ARG A 42 3.02 17.06 -13.21
C ARG A 42 2.49 15.65 -13.46
N VAL A 43 1.79 15.04 -12.51
CA VAL A 43 1.32 13.64 -12.62
C VAL A 43 0.55 13.39 -13.92
N LEU A 44 -0.38 14.30 -14.28
CA LEU A 44 -1.23 14.15 -15.45
C LEU A 44 -0.53 14.48 -16.78
N ASP A 45 0.63 15.14 -16.72
CA ASP A 45 1.41 15.53 -17.90
C ASP A 45 2.51 14.49 -18.17
N ASP A 46 3.18 14.07 -17.11
CA ASP A 46 4.32 13.18 -17.20
C ASP A 46 3.87 11.73 -17.41
N HIS A 47 2.84 11.26 -16.70
CA HIS A 47 2.48 9.83 -16.71
C HIS A 47 1.28 9.52 -17.61
N ASP A 48 1.37 8.41 -18.35
CA ASP A 48 0.22 7.82 -19.02
C ASP A 48 -0.74 7.20 -17.99
N VAL A 49 -1.75 7.98 -17.61
CA VAL A 49 -2.78 7.55 -16.66
C VAL A 49 -3.92 6.75 -17.30
N THR A 50 -3.92 6.61 -18.62
CA THR A 50 -5.04 6.02 -19.37
C THR A 50 -5.15 4.51 -19.19
N GLU A 51 -4.03 3.84 -18.92
CA GLU A 51 -3.98 2.40 -18.68
C GLU A 51 -3.58 2.00 -17.26
N LEU A 52 -3.51 2.94 -16.33
CA LEU A 52 -3.23 2.63 -14.92
C LEU A 52 -4.31 1.70 -14.34
N ASP A 53 -3.87 0.62 -13.70
CA ASP A 53 -4.76 -0.27 -12.96
C ASP A 53 -4.93 0.25 -11.52
N VAL A 54 -3.86 0.78 -10.91
CA VAL A 54 -3.87 1.33 -9.54
C VAL A 54 -3.13 2.67 -9.44
N LEU A 55 -3.75 3.64 -8.78
CA LEU A 55 -3.11 4.86 -8.29
C LEU A 55 -3.09 4.87 -6.76
N VAL A 56 -1.89 4.89 -6.18
CA VAL A 56 -1.68 4.96 -4.73
C VAL A 56 -1.36 6.39 -4.31
N PHE A 57 -2.07 6.90 -3.30
CA PHE A 57 -1.76 8.18 -2.66
C PHE A 57 -1.10 7.98 -1.30
N GLY A 58 0.08 8.56 -1.11
CA GLY A 58 0.74 8.67 0.19
C GLY A 58 -0.03 9.57 1.17
N GLY A 59 0.25 9.42 2.47
CA GLY A 59 -0.39 10.21 3.52
C GLY A 59 -0.09 11.72 3.42
N MET A 60 1.12 12.08 2.97
CA MET A 60 1.61 13.46 2.88
C MET A 60 1.34 14.14 1.53
N VAL A 61 0.53 13.53 0.67
CA VAL A 61 -0.01 14.22 -0.51
C VAL A 61 -1.17 15.13 -0.04
N PRO A 62 -1.20 16.41 -0.43
CA PRO A 62 -2.28 17.31 -0.04
C PRO A 62 -3.68 16.81 -0.43
N ALA A 63 -4.68 17.11 0.40
CA ALA A 63 -6.05 16.63 0.18
C ALA A 63 -6.65 17.17 -1.13
N ASP A 64 -6.50 18.47 -1.39
CA ASP A 64 -6.91 19.12 -2.64
C ASP A 64 -6.22 18.51 -3.87
N THR A 65 -4.91 18.25 -3.78
CA THR A 65 -4.14 17.55 -4.81
C THR A 65 -4.70 16.15 -5.07
N LYS A 66 -5.01 15.36 -4.03
CA LYS A 66 -5.61 14.03 -4.20
C LYS A 66 -6.94 14.11 -4.95
N ASP A 67 -7.77 15.08 -4.60
CA ASP A 67 -9.09 15.23 -5.22
C ASP A 67 -9.00 15.69 -6.68
N GLN A 68 -8.10 16.64 -6.98
CA GLN A 68 -7.79 17.06 -8.34
C GLN A 68 -7.26 15.89 -9.18
N LEU A 69 -6.30 15.13 -8.67
CA LEU A 69 -5.75 13.96 -9.37
C LEU A 69 -6.80 12.86 -9.56
N ARG A 70 -7.65 12.60 -8.55
CA ARG A 70 -8.77 11.66 -8.71
C ARG A 70 -9.70 12.06 -9.83
N ALA A 71 -10.12 13.33 -9.87
CA ALA A 71 -11.00 13.83 -10.91
C ALA A 71 -10.33 13.75 -12.30
N GLY A 72 -9.09 14.22 -12.42
CA GLY A 72 -8.35 14.23 -13.68
C GLY A 72 -8.08 12.83 -14.22
N VAL A 73 -7.67 11.89 -13.36
CA VAL A 73 -7.45 10.49 -13.78
C VAL A 73 -8.77 9.81 -14.13
N ARG A 74 -9.84 9.95 -13.32
CA ARG A 74 -11.15 9.33 -13.63
C ARG A 74 -11.75 9.79 -14.95
N ALA A 75 -11.53 11.05 -15.32
CA ALA A 75 -11.98 11.59 -16.60
C ALA A 75 -11.32 10.87 -17.79
N ARG A 76 -10.09 10.37 -17.63
CA ARG A 76 -9.31 9.68 -18.68
C ARG A 76 -9.39 8.16 -18.58
N ASN A 77 -9.52 7.63 -17.36
CA ASN A 77 -9.55 6.20 -17.05
C ASN A 77 -10.55 5.93 -15.90
N PRO A 78 -11.81 5.60 -16.22
CA PRO A 78 -12.83 5.30 -15.21
C PRO A 78 -12.61 3.98 -14.45
N ARG A 79 -11.68 3.12 -14.91
CA ARG A 79 -11.46 1.77 -14.36
C ARG A 79 -10.36 1.72 -13.30
N VAL A 80 -9.57 2.78 -13.16
CA VAL A 80 -8.46 2.82 -12.19
C VAL A 80 -8.98 2.62 -10.76
N SER A 81 -8.24 1.85 -9.97
CA SER A 81 -8.45 1.72 -8.54
C SER A 81 -7.61 2.74 -7.78
N PHE A 82 -8.24 3.48 -6.86
CA PHE A 82 -7.53 4.43 -6.00
C PHE A 82 -7.27 3.81 -4.63
N VAL A 83 -6.01 3.78 -4.22
CA VAL A 83 -5.58 3.26 -2.91
C VAL A 83 -5.03 4.41 -2.07
N GLN A 84 -5.58 4.61 -0.87
CA GLN A 84 -4.94 5.46 0.13
C GLN A 84 -3.90 4.62 0.88
N GLY A 85 -2.62 4.93 0.69
CA GLY A 85 -1.54 4.29 1.44
C GLY A 85 -1.73 4.51 2.94
N LEU A 86 -1.66 3.43 3.72
CA LEU A 86 -1.89 3.46 5.17
C LEU A 86 -0.71 4.07 5.93
N ALA A 87 0.51 3.84 5.46
CA ALA A 87 1.73 4.45 5.96
C ALA A 87 2.81 4.45 4.86
N GLY A 88 3.85 5.25 5.04
CA GLY A 88 5.04 5.27 4.18
C GLY A 88 5.93 4.04 4.42
N ILE A 89 5.37 2.85 4.27
CA ILE A 89 6.06 1.57 4.45
C ILE A 89 5.99 0.82 3.11
N PRO A 90 7.11 0.65 2.40
CA PRO A 90 7.13 0.05 1.05
C PRO A 90 6.42 -1.31 0.96
N GLY A 91 6.75 -2.24 1.86
CA GLY A 91 6.14 -3.58 1.88
C GLY A 91 4.64 -3.58 2.18
N LEU A 92 4.16 -2.62 2.98
CA LEU A 92 2.73 -2.43 3.25
C LEU A 92 2.01 -1.89 2.02
N ILE A 93 2.58 -0.88 1.36
CA ILE A 93 2.01 -0.31 0.13
C ILE A 93 1.91 -1.38 -0.95
N ALA A 94 2.97 -2.18 -1.13
CA ALA A 94 2.95 -3.31 -2.07
C ALA A 94 1.84 -4.33 -1.72
N ALA A 95 1.65 -4.65 -0.44
CA ALA A 95 0.55 -5.52 0.01
C ALA A 95 -0.84 -4.90 -0.25
N GLN A 96 -1.00 -3.58 -0.06
CA GLN A 96 -2.25 -2.88 -0.39
C GLN A 96 -2.55 -2.89 -1.89
N VAL A 97 -1.52 -2.72 -2.73
CA VAL A 97 -1.66 -2.82 -4.19
C VAL A 97 -2.09 -4.22 -4.58
N ARG A 98 -1.43 -5.27 -4.07
CA ARG A 98 -1.85 -6.67 -4.29
C ARG A 98 -3.30 -6.92 -3.87
N ALA A 99 -3.72 -6.36 -2.73
CA ALA A 99 -5.10 -6.49 -2.27
C ALA A 99 -6.11 -5.77 -3.19
N ALA A 100 -5.69 -4.67 -3.84
CA ALA A 100 -6.54 -3.91 -4.76
C ALA A 100 -6.61 -4.51 -6.17
N THR A 101 -5.56 -5.19 -6.62
CA THR A 101 -5.50 -5.85 -7.94
C THR A 101 -5.94 -7.32 -7.91
N GLY A 102 -6.04 -7.92 -6.72
CA GLY A 102 -6.52 -9.29 -6.56
C GLY A 102 -7.95 -9.44 -7.08
N THR A 103 -8.13 -10.29 -8.09
CA THR A 103 -9.42 -10.58 -8.73
C THR A 103 -10.27 -11.58 -7.96
N GLU A 104 -9.66 -12.30 -7.02
CA GLU A 104 -10.32 -13.34 -6.25
C GLU A 104 -10.66 -12.85 -4.84
N ALA A 105 -11.94 -12.97 -4.49
CA ALA A 105 -12.33 -12.90 -3.09
C ALA A 105 -11.67 -14.09 -2.36
N PRO A 106 -11.15 -13.89 -1.14
CA PRO A 106 -10.65 -15.00 -0.35
C PRO A 106 -11.74 -16.05 -0.23
N THR A 107 -11.38 -17.32 -0.41
CA THR A 107 -12.26 -18.49 -0.27
C THR A 107 -12.67 -18.74 1.19
N GLY A 108 -12.78 -17.68 2.00
CA GLY A 108 -12.81 -17.75 3.44
C GLY A 108 -12.97 -16.38 4.10
N GLU A 109 -13.04 -16.37 5.42
CA GLU A 109 -13.12 -15.16 6.23
C GLU A 109 -11.74 -14.77 6.75
N ILE A 110 -11.31 -13.54 6.47
CA ILE A 110 -10.06 -12.98 6.99
C ILE A 110 -10.40 -11.68 7.71
N GLY A 111 -10.15 -11.63 9.01
CA GLY A 111 -10.41 -10.46 9.83
C GLY A 111 -9.37 -10.26 10.92
N TYR A 112 -9.43 -9.11 11.59
CA TYR A 112 -8.57 -8.79 12.72
C TYR A 112 -9.42 -8.47 13.95
N ASP A 113 -9.18 -9.19 15.04
CA ASP A 113 -9.73 -8.91 16.36
C ASP A 113 -8.75 -8.05 17.14
N ALA A 114 -9.04 -6.76 17.23
CA ALA A 114 -8.19 -5.79 17.92
C ALA A 114 -8.11 -6.05 19.43
N ALA A 115 -9.19 -6.52 20.06
CA ALA A 115 -9.21 -6.78 21.50
C ALA A 115 -8.30 -7.96 21.87
N ARG A 116 -8.21 -8.97 21.00
CA ARG A 116 -7.37 -10.16 21.18
C ARG A 116 -6.04 -10.09 20.44
N ARG A 117 -5.78 -9.02 19.68
CA ARG A 117 -4.63 -8.86 18.78
C ARG A 117 -4.40 -10.11 17.92
N THR A 118 -5.49 -10.61 17.33
CA THR A 118 -5.52 -11.91 16.65
C THR A 118 -6.07 -11.73 15.24
N VAL A 119 -5.31 -12.18 14.25
CA VAL A 119 -5.81 -12.39 12.90
C VAL A 119 -6.66 -13.64 12.92
N ARG A 120 -7.92 -13.52 12.49
CA ARG A 120 -8.86 -14.62 12.38
C ARG A 120 -8.96 -15.03 10.92
N LEU A 121 -8.66 -16.29 10.66
CA LEU A 121 -8.70 -16.90 9.34
C LEU A 121 -9.70 -18.05 9.39
N THR A 122 -10.60 -18.13 8.43
CA THR A 122 -11.41 -19.33 8.21
C THR A 122 -11.21 -19.73 6.76
N LEU A 123 -10.56 -20.88 6.52
CA LEU A 123 -10.26 -21.37 5.18
C LEU A 123 -11.31 -22.39 4.73
N ALA A 124 -11.88 -22.26 3.52
CA ALA A 124 -12.77 -23.29 2.98
C ALA A 124 -12.01 -24.58 2.61
N GLU A 125 -10.75 -24.45 2.22
CA GLU A 125 -9.87 -25.55 1.84
C GLU A 125 -8.48 -25.36 2.45
N ALA A 126 -7.66 -26.42 2.43
CA ALA A 126 -6.28 -26.31 2.87
C ALA A 126 -5.49 -25.39 1.93
N GLY A 127 -4.61 -24.56 2.48
CA GLY A 127 -3.84 -23.62 1.68
C GLY A 127 -2.66 -23.04 2.43
N HIS A 128 -1.72 -22.52 1.66
CA HIS A 128 -0.55 -21.82 2.18
C HIS A 128 -0.95 -20.42 2.65
N VAL A 129 -0.57 -20.07 3.87
CA VAL A 129 -0.90 -18.79 4.50
C VAL A 129 0.36 -18.09 4.99
N THR A 130 0.45 -16.81 4.66
CA THR A 130 1.48 -15.91 5.15
C THR A 130 0.83 -14.77 5.94
N VAL A 131 1.29 -14.51 7.15
CA VAL A 131 0.91 -13.34 7.95
C VAL A 131 2.16 -12.50 8.18
N GLN A 132 2.18 -11.30 7.60
CA GLN A 132 3.27 -10.32 7.76
C GLN A 132 2.76 -9.15 8.60
N ALA A 133 3.59 -8.66 9.52
CA ALA A 133 3.35 -7.41 10.24
C ALA A 133 4.37 -6.35 9.81
N TRP A 134 3.94 -5.09 9.77
CA TRP A 134 4.79 -3.93 9.53
C TRP A 134 4.50 -2.85 10.56
N TRP A 135 5.51 -2.08 10.94
CA TRP A 135 5.29 -0.91 11.79
C TRP A 135 6.35 0.16 11.59
N MET A 136 5.98 1.38 11.95
CA MET A 136 6.88 2.53 11.91
C MET A 136 7.84 2.48 13.10
N THR A 137 9.13 2.72 12.84
CA THR A 137 10.18 2.87 13.86
C THR A 137 10.61 4.33 14.01
N SER A 138 10.26 5.19 13.05
CA SER A 138 10.45 6.64 13.13
C SER A 138 9.45 7.37 12.24
N PHE A 139 8.95 8.51 12.71
CA PHE A 139 8.01 9.37 11.98
C PHE A 139 8.63 10.68 11.51
N VAL A 140 9.95 10.84 11.66
CA VAL A 140 10.65 12.09 11.39
C VAL A 140 10.62 12.38 9.89
N PRO A 141 10.03 13.50 9.43
CA PRO A 141 10.08 13.89 8.03
C PRO A 141 11.52 14.21 7.59
N PRO A 142 11.83 14.11 6.29
CA PRO A 142 10.94 13.67 5.22
C PRO A 142 10.81 12.14 5.12
N GLU A 143 11.73 11.40 5.73
CA GLU A 143 11.88 9.96 5.55
C GLU A 143 11.44 9.17 6.79
N PRO A 144 10.22 8.63 6.82
CA PRO A 144 9.84 7.71 7.86
C PRO A 144 10.71 6.44 7.80
N ARG A 145 10.94 5.83 8.97
CA ARG A 145 11.58 4.51 9.06
C ARG A 145 10.56 3.48 9.49
N SER A 146 10.73 2.27 9.00
CA SER A 146 9.85 1.15 9.29
C SER A 146 10.62 -0.15 9.41
N THR A 147 9.93 -1.17 9.89
CA THR A 147 10.43 -2.55 9.91
C THR A 147 9.26 -3.52 9.74
N SER A 148 9.57 -4.81 9.64
CA SER A 148 8.56 -5.84 9.46
C SER A 148 8.91 -7.15 10.16
N MET A 149 7.91 -8.02 10.27
CA MET A 149 8.04 -9.37 10.80
C MET A 149 7.15 -10.32 10.01
N LEU A 150 7.70 -11.46 9.62
CA LEU A 150 6.91 -12.64 9.28
C LEU A 150 6.36 -13.27 10.58
N VAL A 151 5.06 -13.13 10.80
CA VAL A 151 4.37 -13.65 11.99
C VAL A 151 4.04 -15.13 11.84
N PHE A 152 3.62 -15.52 10.64
CA PHE A 152 3.28 -16.88 10.30
C PHE A 152 3.59 -17.14 8.82
N ASP A 153 4.09 -18.32 8.53
CA ASP A 153 4.34 -18.83 7.19
C ASP A 153 4.22 -20.34 7.22
N GLY A 154 3.24 -20.89 6.51
CA GLY A 154 3.03 -22.33 6.45
C GLY A 154 1.67 -22.72 5.91
N ASP A 155 1.48 -24.03 5.78
CA ASP A 155 0.24 -24.61 5.30
C ASP A 155 -0.75 -24.81 6.46
N LEU A 156 -1.99 -24.39 6.23
CA LEU A 156 -3.10 -24.56 7.16
C LEU A 156 -4.17 -25.43 6.49
N GLY A 157 -4.79 -26.31 7.28
CA GLY A 157 -5.94 -27.10 6.83
C GLY A 157 -7.20 -26.23 6.65
N ALA A 158 -8.29 -26.83 6.14
CA ALA A 158 -9.59 -26.16 6.15
C ALA A 158 -10.06 -25.88 7.59
N GLY A 159 -10.89 -24.84 7.76
CA GLY A 159 -11.47 -24.45 9.04
C GLY A 159 -10.85 -23.19 9.67
N PRO A 160 -11.17 -22.91 10.95
CA PRO A 160 -10.77 -21.69 11.64
C PRO A 160 -9.35 -21.78 12.22
N HIS A 161 -8.56 -20.74 12.01
CA HIS A 161 -7.18 -20.60 12.49
C HIS A 161 -6.97 -19.21 13.11
N PRO A 162 -6.72 -19.13 14.42
CA PRO A 162 -6.29 -17.89 15.06
C PRO A 162 -4.76 -17.73 14.96
N VAL A 163 -4.32 -16.60 14.43
CA VAL A 163 -2.90 -16.21 14.45
C VAL A 163 -2.73 -14.98 15.34
N ARG A 164 -2.14 -15.18 16.52
CA ARG A 164 -1.90 -14.09 17.48
C ARG A 164 -0.69 -13.28 17.04
N LEU A 165 -0.84 -11.95 16.99
CA LEU A 165 0.27 -11.05 16.75
C LEU A 165 1.18 -11.01 17.99
N PRO A 166 2.49 -11.20 17.85
CA PRO A 166 3.43 -11.11 18.97
C PRO A 166 3.47 -9.72 19.58
N ASP A 167 3.82 -9.63 20.86
CA ASP A 167 3.89 -8.36 21.61
C ASP A 167 4.98 -7.42 21.07
N ARG A 168 5.93 -7.94 20.27
CA ARG A 168 6.93 -7.13 19.56
C ARG A 168 6.34 -6.25 18.47
N VAL A 169 5.14 -6.56 17.97
CA VAL A 169 4.40 -5.66 17.06
C VAL A 169 3.74 -4.60 17.93
N PRO A 170 4.06 -3.31 17.77
CA PRO A 170 3.46 -2.28 18.61
C PRO A 170 1.94 -2.17 18.38
N ASP A 171 1.24 -1.55 19.31
CA ASP A 171 -0.18 -1.19 19.22
C ASP A 171 -0.41 0.17 18.54
N THR A 172 0.66 0.78 18.04
CA THR A 172 0.66 2.10 17.42
C THR A 172 1.42 2.02 16.09
N ALA A 173 0.88 2.67 15.05
CA ALA A 173 1.45 2.73 13.71
C ALA A 173 1.90 1.37 13.17
N SER A 174 1.06 0.36 13.39
CA SER A 174 1.33 -1.02 13.02
C SER A 174 0.20 -1.58 12.16
N PHE A 175 0.59 -2.49 11.28
CA PHE A 175 -0.25 -3.03 10.23
C PHE A 175 0.05 -4.51 10.07
N ALA A 176 -0.94 -5.26 9.60
CA ALA A 176 -0.78 -6.67 9.29
C ALA A 176 -1.36 -6.97 7.91
N GLY A 177 -0.73 -7.89 7.20
CA GLY A 177 -1.13 -8.38 5.91
C GLY A 177 -1.24 -9.89 5.97
N VAL A 178 -2.33 -10.41 5.43
CA VAL A 178 -2.57 -11.85 5.28
C VAL A 178 -2.60 -12.16 3.80
N THR A 179 -1.83 -13.16 3.39
CA THR A 179 -1.91 -13.76 2.06
C THR A 179 -2.43 -15.18 2.21
N VAL A 180 -3.45 -15.54 1.43
CA VAL A 180 -3.99 -16.90 1.28
C VAL A 180 -4.13 -17.16 -0.22
N GLY A 181 -3.22 -17.97 -0.79
CA GLY A 181 -3.13 -18.11 -2.25
C GLY A 181 -2.99 -16.74 -2.95
N PRO A 182 -3.85 -16.39 -3.93
CA PRO A 182 -3.82 -15.09 -4.59
C PRO A 182 -4.47 -13.96 -3.77
N ALA A 183 -5.26 -14.28 -2.75
CA ALA A 183 -5.98 -13.28 -1.96
C ALA A 183 -5.07 -12.60 -0.94
N VAL A 184 -5.12 -11.27 -0.90
CA VAL A 184 -4.43 -10.46 0.10
C VAL A 184 -5.43 -9.60 0.87
N ARG A 185 -5.22 -9.49 2.18
CA ARG A 185 -5.94 -8.56 3.06
C ARG A 185 -4.96 -7.82 3.94
N VAL A 186 -5.18 -6.52 4.10
CA VAL A 186 -4.34 -5.63 4.90
C VAL A 186 -5.21 -4.96 5.96
N PHE A 187 -4.68 -4.88 7.18
CA PHE A 187 -5.37 -4.35 8.36
C PHE A 187 -4.50 -3.32 9.08
N THR A 188 -5.13 -2.30 9.65
CA THR A 188 -4.53 -1.49 10.70
C THR A 188 -4.61 -2.26 12.01
N VAL A 189 -3.46 -2.54 12.61
CA VAL A 189 -3.33 -3.21 13.91
C VAL A 189 -3.31 -2.17 15.03
N GLY A 190 -2.51 -1.13 14.82
CA GLY A 190 -2.35 0.02 15.69
C GLY A 190 -2.47 1.30 14.89
N PRO A 191 -3.36 2.24 15.27
CA PRO A 191 -3.58 3.46 14.51
C PRO A 191 -2.31 4.31 14.46
N LEU A 192 -2.18 5.13 13.42
CA LEU A 192 -1.16 6.19 13.41
C LEU A 192 -1.44 7.18 14.55
N PRO A 193 -0.41 7.70 15.24
CA PRO A 193 -0.60 8.75 16.24
C PRO A 193 -1.23 10.00 15.63
N ASP A 194 -2.09 10.68 16.39
CA ASP A 194 -2.74 11.93 15.95
C ASP A 194 -1.73 13.02 15.56
N ALA A 195 -0.57 13.04 16.22
CA ALA A 195 0.50 13.97 15.88
C ALA A 195 0.98 13.80 14.43
N VAL A 196 1.00 12.56 13.93
CA VAL A 196 1.42 12.24 12.56
C VAL A 196 0.30 12.54 11.57
N THR A 197 -0.95 12.24 11.90
CA THR A 197 -2.09 12.53 11.02
C THR A 197 -2.29 14.03 10.82
N ARG A 198 -2.01 14.86 11.84
CA ARG A 198 -2.04 16.34 11.75
C ARG A 198 -0.94 16.95 10.87
N LEU A 199 0.10 16.18 10.52
CA LEU A 199 1.13 16.61 9.58
C LEU A 199 0.68 16.48 8.12
N ALA A 200 -0.42 15.78 7.84
CA ALA A 200 -0.95 15.71 6.48
C ALA A 200 -1.33 17.13 6.00
N PRO A 201 -0.80 17.57 4.85
CA PRO A 201 -1.09 18.89 4.33
C PRO A 201 -2.53 18.95 3.84
N ALA A 202 -3.24 20.03 4.18
CA ALA A 202 -4.60 20.24 3.70
C ALA A 202 -4.61 20.74 2.25
N THR A 203 -3.62 21.58 1.90
CA THR A 203 -3.50 22.21 0.58
C THR A 203 -2.08 22.11 0.04
N ALA A 204 -1.93 22.25 -1.29
CA ALA A 204 -0.62 22.25 -1.94
C ALA A 204 0.30 23.40 -1.50
N ALA A 205 -0.26 24.49 -0.94
CA ALA A 205 0.48 25.64 -0.43
C ALA A 205 1.05 25.43 0.99
N ASP A 206 0.79 24.29 1.62
CA ASP A 206 1.24 23.98 2.98
C ASP A 206 2.75 23.67 3.01
N ASP A 207 3.52 24.60 3.60
CA ASP A 207 4.98 24.60 3.66
C ASP A 207 5.56 24.06 4.99
N ARG A 208 4.72 23.51 5.86
CA ARG A 208 5.13 23.00 7.19
C ARG A 208 6.14 21.85 7.14
N LEU A 209 6.24 21.18 6.00
CA LEU A 209 7.14 20.05 5.78
C LEU A 209 8.35 20.50 4.95
N PRO A 210 9.56 19.99 5.25
CA PRO A 210 10.78 20.38 4.54
C PRO A 210 10.71 20.00 3.06
N ALA A 211 11.39 20.78 2.22
CA ALA A 211 11.58 20.43 0.82
C ALA A 211 12.31 19.08 0.69
N VAL A 212 11.98 18.34 -0.36
CA VAL A 212 12.54 17.02 -0.65
C VAL A 212 13.05 17.00 -2.09
N GLU A 213 14.03 16.13 -2.37
CA GLU A 213 14.48 15.88 -3.73
C GLU A 213 13.31 15.41 -4.60
N GLN A 214 13.24 15.89 -5.84
CA GLN A 214 12.18 15.48 -6.75
C GLN A 214 12.49 14.12 -7.37
N VAL A 215 11.55 13.19 -7.28
CA VAL A 215 11.64 11.83 -7.81
C VAL A 215 10.54 11.61 -8.84
N SER A 216 10.90 11.00 -9.97
CA SER A 216 10.00 10.38 -10.94
C SER A 216 10.71 9.17 -11.55
N THR A 217 10.11 7.98 -11.48
CA THR A 217 10.78 6.70 -11.84
C THR A 217 10.40 6.14 -13.20
N GLN A 218 9.77 6.96 -14.05
CA GLN A 218 9.22 6.53 -15.34
C GLN A 218 10.21 5.68 -16.13
N ARG A 219 9.76 4.52 -16.58
CA ARG A 219 10.42 3.87 -17.71
C ARG A 219 9.98 4.58 -18.99
N HIS A 220 10.96 5.09 -19.73
CA HIS A 220 10.77 5.24 -21.16
C HIS A 220 10.87 3.84 -21.75
N ASP A 221 9.74 3.29 -22.17
CA ASP A 221 9.75 2.17 -23.11
C ASP A 221 10.29 2.73 -24.43
N GLY A 222 11.53 2.33 -24.76
CA GLY A 222 12.16 2.55 -26.06
C GLY A 222 12.00 1.34 -26.96
#